data_AF-A0A1X0NHX4-F1
#
_entry.id   AF-A0A1X0NHX4-F1
#
_cell.length_a   1.000
_cell.length_b   1.000
_cell.length_c   1.000
_cell.angle_alpha   90.00
_cell.angle_beta   90.00
_cell.angle_gamma   90.00
#
_symmetry.space_group_name_H-M   'P 1'
#
loop_
_entity.id
_entity.type
_entity.pdbx_description
1 polymer ?
#
loop_
_entity_poly.entity_id
_entity_poly.type
_entity_poly.pdbx_seq_one_letter_code
_entity_poly.pdbx_strand_id
1 'polypeptide(L)'
;MSAERLKALRELSTLLKEKAEVPAGLWEEAGMRVGARLKDVEKEIVALKKSVSVGIKTRAVEEQQAALEEEARRQGLSVEELLGKQQEEREFNLQLKRARERAREEGRVKKEVQRQTDMGDHDLTVDYV
;
A
#
# COMPACT_ATOMS: atom_id res chain seq x y z
N MET A 1 19.26 -15.17 14.88
CA MET A 1 20.24 -14.89 13.80
C MET A 1 20.21 -13.45 13.28
N SER A 2 19.27 -13.02 12.44
CA SER A 2 19.35 -11.66 11.82
C SER A 2 19.09 -10.50 12.79
N ALA A 3 18.22 -10.70 13.78
CA ALA A 3 17.88 -9.67 14.78
C ALA A 3 19.00 -9.42 15.79
N GLU A 4 19.65 -10.48 16.29
CA GLU A 4 20.79 -10.40 17.22
C GLU A 4 22.00 -9.74 16.53
N ARG A 5 22.32 -10.16 15.31
CA ARG A 5 23.38 -9.54 14.50
C ARG A 5 23.12 -8.05 14.25
N LEU A 6 21.86 -7.66 14.03
CA LEU A 6 21.49 -6.27 13.82
C LEU A 6 21.59 -5.43 15.11
N LYS A 7 21.32 -6.02 16.29
CA LYS A 7 21.56 -5.39 17.59
C LYS A 7 23.05 -5.19 17.83
N ALA A 8 23.87 -6.23 17.65
CA ALA A 8 25.32 -6.16 17.77
C ALA A 8 25.93 -5.10 16.84
N LEU A 9 25.51 -5.03 15.58
CA LEU A 9 25.97 -3.98 14.65
C LEU A 9 25.56 -2.57 15.08
N ARG A 10 24.38 -2.38 15.69
CA ARG A 10 23.95 -1.08 16.21
C ARG A 10 24.79 -0.67 17.41
N GLU A 11 25.03 -1.58 18.34
CA GLU A 11 25.86 -1.36 19.53
C GLU A 11 27.32 -1.08 19.15
N LEU A 12 27.87 -1.79 18.16
CA LEU A 12 29.17 -1.45 17.57
C LEU A 12 29.17 -0.04 16.99
N SER A 13 28.12 0.35 16.26
CA SER A 13 28.05 1.67 15.64
C SER A 13 27.97 2.81 16.66
N THR A 14 27.33 2.59 17.82
CA THR A 14 27.24 3.59 18.90
C THR A 14 28.57 3.71 19.63
N LEU A 15 29.20 2.60 20.01
CA LEU A 15 30.50 2.61 20.70
C LEU A 15 31.61 3.23 19.84
N LEU A 16 31.61 2.94 18.53
CA LEU A 16 32.55 3.56 17.59
C LEU A 16 32.31 5.06 17.39
N LYS A 17 31.06 5.53 17.49
CA LYS A 17 30.73 6.98 17.48
C LYS A 17 31.21 7.67 18.74
N GLU A 18 31.08 6.99 19.88
CA GLU A 18 31.52 7.47 21.20
C GLU A 18 33.02 7.34 21.43
N LYS A 19 33.76 6.70 20.50
CA LYS A 19 35.19 6.37 20.62
C LYS A 19 35.51 5.54 21.88
N ALA A 20 34.55 4.75 22.33
CA ALA A 20 34.71 3.84 23.46
C ALA A 20 35.46 2.57 23.04
N GLU A 21 36.06 1.88 24.02
CA GLU A 21 36.65 0.56 23.79
C GLU A 21 35.56 -0.46 23.46
N VAL A 22 35.75 -1.16 22.35
CA VAL A 22 34.78 -2.14 21.84
C VAL A 22 35.25 -3.54 22.21
N PRO A 23 34.46 -4.33 22.97
CA PRO A 23 34.84 -5.70 23.32
C PRO A 23 34.91 -6.61 22.08
N ALA A 24 35.89 -7.52 22.07
CA ALA A 24 36.15 -8.43 20.95
C ALA A 24 34.92 -9.28 20.57
N GLY A 25 34.13 -9.72 21.54
CA GLY A 25 32.92 -10.51 21.32
C GLY A 25 31.86 -9.80 20.47
N LEU A 26 31.72 -8.47 20.57
CA LEU A 26 30.75 -7.73 19.76
C LEU A 26 31.11 -7.72 18.27
N TRP A 27 32.40 -7.79 17.93
CA TRP A 27 32.84 -7.89 16.55
C TRP A 27 32.48 -9.25 15.94
N GLU A 28 32.62 -10.33 16.72
CA GLU A 28 32.25 -11.68 16.33
C GLU A 28 30.73 -11.83 16.16
N GLU A 29 29.95 -11.32 17.12
CA GLU A 29 28.48 -11.33 17.05
C GLU A 29 27.92 -10.54 15.87
N ALA A 30 28.58 -9.43 15.50
CA ALA A 30 28.25 -8.65 14.32
C ALA A 30 28.71 -9.33 13.00
N GLY A 31 29.62 -10.30 13.07
CA GLY A 31 30.25 -10.95 11.93
C GLY A 31 31.18 -10.01 11.16
N MET A 32 31.88 -9.11 11.86
CA MET A 32 32.75 -8.10 11.26
C MET A 32 34.19 -8.24 11.74
N ARG A 33 35.14 -7.82 10.91
CA ARG A 33 36.56 -7.80 11.28
C ARG A 33 36.80 -6.75 12.37
N VAL A 34 37.59 -7.12 13.38
CA VAL A 34 38.02 -6.20 14.45
C VAL A 34 38.73 -5.00 13.83
N GLY A 35 38.29 -3.78 14.19
CA GLY A 35 38.86 -2.54 13.65
C GLY A 35 38.26 -2.09 12.30
N ALA A 36 37.14 -2.66 11.86
CA ALA A 36 36.41 -2.13 10.70
C ALA A 36 35.98 -0.68 10.95
N ARG A 37 35.97 0.14 9.88
CA ARG A 37 35.62 1.56 10.01
C ARG A 37 34.14 1.71 10.28
N LEU A 38 33.75 2.78 10.97
CA LEU A 38 32.35 3.11 11.22
C LEU A 38 31.48 3.08 9.94
N LYS A 39 32.02 3.57 8.82
CA LYS A 39 31.33 3.54 7.52
C LYS A 39 31.01 2.13 7.03
N ASP A 40 31.87 1.16 7.31
CA ASP A 40 31.69 -0.22 6.88
C ASP A 40 30.62 -0.90 7.76
N VAL A 41 30.60 -0.59 9.06
CA VAL A 41 29.53 -1.00 10.00
C VAL A 41 28.18 -0.46 9.55
N GLU A 42 28.10 0.83 9.21
CA GLU A 42 26.86 1.45 8.77
C GLU A 42 26.35 0.88 7.44
N LYS A 43 27.27 0.58 6.51
CA LYS A 43 26.92 -0.12 5.26
C LYS A 43 26.34 -1.51 5.53
N GLU A 44 26.95 -2.28 6.42
CA GLU A 44 26.48 -3.62 6.76
C GLU A 44 25.11 -3.59 7.44
N ILE A 45 24.85 -2.59 8.31
CA ILE A 45 23.50 -2.36 8.89
C ILE A 45 22.47 -2.12 7.79
N VAL A 46 22.79 -1.27 6.81
CA VAL A 46 21.88 -0.98 5.69
C VAL A 46 21.68 -2.21 4.81
N ALA A 47 22.74 -2.96 4.51
CA ALA A 47 22.66 -4.19 3.72
C ALA A 47 21.79 -5.24 4.42
N LEU A 48 21.98 -5.45 5.72
CA LEU A 48 21.19 -6.39 6.52
C LEU A 48 19.71 -5.97 6.56
N LYS A 49 19.42 -4.69 6.80
CA LYS A 49 18.04 -4.17 6.75
C LYS A 49 17.38 -4.38 5.39
N LYS A 50 18.12 -4.13 4.29
CA LYS A 50 17.62 -4.37 2.93
C LYS A 50 17.33 -5.85 2.70
N SER A 51 18.24 -6.75 3.10
CA SER A 51 18.05 -8.19 2.95
C SER A 51 16.82 -8.70 3.71
N VAL A 52 16.61 -8.22 4.95
CA VAL A 52 15.42 -8.55 5.74
C VAL A 52 14.16 -8.01 5.09
N SER A 53 14.18 -6.77 4.59
CA SER A 53 13.03 -6.18 3.90
C SER A 53 12.67 -6.96 2.63
N VAL A 54 13.67 -7.33 1.82
CA VAL A 54 13.45 -8.15 0.61
C VAL A 54 12.88 -9.50 1.00
N GLY A 55 13.45 -10.18 2.00
CA GLY A 55 12.95 -11.47 2.47
C GLY A 55 11.52 -11.44 3.00
N ILE A 56 11.11 -10.36 3.67
CA ILE A 56 9.72 -10.18 4.10
C ILE A 56 8.81 -9.99 2.89
N LYS A 57 9.22 -9.18 1.91
CA LYS A 57 8.43 -8.95 0.69
C LYS A 57 8.27 -10.23 -0.13
N THR A 58 9.33 -11.03 -0.29
CA THR A 58 9.24 -12.29 -1.02
C THR A 58 8.31 -13.27 -0.31
N ARG A 59 8.44 -13.41 1.02
CA ARG A 59 7.53 -14.26 1.80
C ARG A 59 6.08 -13.80 1.70
N ALA A 60 5.83 -12.50 1.78
CA ALA A 60 4.48 -11.96 1.63
C ALA A 60 3.89 -12.25 0.24
N VAL A 61 4.71 -12.20 -0.82
CA VAL A 61 4.28 -12.56 -2.18
C VAL A 61 4.00 -14.06 -2.28
N GLU A 62 4.87 -14.91 -1.72
CA GLU A 62 4.68 -16.36 -1.69
C GLU A 62 3.42 -16.76 -0.91
N GLU A 63 3.17 -16.14 0.25
CA GLU A 63 1.96 -16.34 1.05
C GLU A 63 0.70 -15.90 0.30
N GLN A 64 0.75 -14.77 -0.41
CA GLN A 64 -0.36 -14.31 -1.25
C GLN A 64 -0.64 -15.27 -2.41
N GLN A 65 0.41 -15.77 -3.08
CA GLN A 65 0.28 -16.75 -4.15
C GLN A 65 -0.30 -18.06 -3.62
N ALA A 66 0.20 -18.57 -2.50
CA ALA A 66 -0.33 -19.77 -1.87
C ALA A 66 -1.81 -19.61 -1.46
N ALA A 67 -2.19 -18.46 -0.91
CA ALA A 67 -3.58 -18.15 -0.59
C ALA A 67 -4.48 -18.15 -1.83
N LEU A 68 -4.05 -17.50 -2.92
CA LEU A 68 -4.78 -17.49 -4.20
C LEU A 68 -4.91 -18.89 -4.80
N GLU A 69 -3.86 -19.71 -4.73
CA GLU A 69 -3.88 -21.10 -5.18
C GLU A 69 -4.85 -21.95 -4.35
N GLU A 70 -4.87 -21.77 -3.02
CA GLU A 70 -5.82 -22.46 -2.16
C GLU A 70 -7.26 -22.05 -2.45
N GLU A 71 -7.52 -20.76 -2.64
CA GLU A 71 -8.85 -20.25 -3.01
C GLU A 71 -9.29 -20.79 -4.37
N ALA A 72 -8.40 -20.81 -5.35
CA ALA A 72 -8.66 -21.37 -6.68
C ALA A 72 -8.98 -22.87 -6.57
N ARG A 73 -8.21 -23.64 -5.80
CA ARG A 73 -8.47 -25.06 -5.53
C ARG A 73 -9.81 -25.30 -4.85
N ARG A 74 -10.18 -24.49 -3.86
CA ARG A 74 -11.48 -24.60 -3.15
C ARG A 74 -12.65 -24.36 -4.09
N GLN A 75 -12.49 -23.47 -5.07
CA GLN A 75 -13.52 -23.14 -6.06
C GLN A 75 -13.48 -24.04 -7.29
N GLY A 76 -12.48 -24.93 -7.42
CA GLY A 76 -12.28 -25.77 -8.59
C GLY A 76 -11.92 -25.00 -9.85
N LEU A 77 -11.32 -23.81 -9.70
CA LEU A 77 -10.94 -22.90 -10.78
C LEU A 77 -9.42 -22.83 -10.91
N SER A 78 -8.94 -22.33 -12.04
CA SER A 78 -7.55 -21.89 -12.14
C SER A 78 -7.35 -20.54 -11.43
N VAL A 79 -6.10 -20.22 -11.05
CA VAL A 79 -5.76 -18.91 -10.46
C VAL A 79 -6.10 -17.77 -11.42
N GLU A 80 -5.89 -17.96 -12.71
CA GLU A 80 -6.21 -16.98 -13.75
C GLU A 80 -7.71 -16.72 -13.85
N GLU A 81 -8.53 -17.78 -13.80
CA GLU A 81 -10.00 -17.67 -13.80
C GLU A 81 -10.53 -16.98 -12.55
N LEU A 82 -9.95 -17.25 -11.39
CA LEU A 82 -10.31 -16.59 -10.14
C LEU A 82 -10.01 -15.09 -10.20
N LEU A 83 -8.82 -14.72 -10.69
CA LEU A 83 -8.44 -13.32 -10.88
C LEU A 83 -9.31 -12.62 -11.91
N GLY A 84 -9.64 -13.28 -13.02
CA GLY A 84 -10.55 -12.77 -14.05
C GLY A 84 -11.93 -12.46 -13.48
N LYS A 85 -12.53 -13.40 -12.75
CA LYS A 85 -13.84 -13.21 -12.09
C LYS A 85 -13.83 -12.04 -11.10
N GLN A 86 -12.77 -11.91 -10.29
CA GLN A 86 -12.64 -10.77 -9.37
C GLN A 86 -12.52 -9.42 -10.10
N GLN A 87 -11.86 -9.39 -11.26
CA GLN A 87 -11.75 -8.17 -12.07
C GLN A 87 -13.10 -7.80 -12.69
N GLU A 88 -13.80 -8.76 -13.30
CA GLU A 88 -15.13 -8.56 -13.87
C GLU A 88 -16.13 -8.03 -12.84
N GLU A 89 -16.11 -8.60 -11.63
CA GLU A 89 -16.99 -8.16 -10.54
C GLU A 89 -16.68 -6.71 -10.10
N ARG A 90 -15.41 -6.32 -10.07
CA ARG A 90 -15.00 -4.94 -9.76
C ARG A 90 -15.44 -3.97 -10.84
N GLU A 91 -15.28 -4.33 -12.10
CA GLU A 91 -15.70 -3.51 -13.24
C GLU A 91 -17.21 -3.33 -13.26
N PHE A 92 -17.97 -4.40 -13.04
CA PHE A 92 -19.42 -4.35 -12.92
C PHE A 92 -19.87 -3.40 -11.80
N ASN A 93 -19.27 -3.51 -10.62
CA ASN A 93 -19.55 -2.61 -9.50
C ASN A 93 -19.23 -1.15 -9.81
N LEU A 94 -18.13 -0.89 -10.53
CA LEU A 94 -17.76 0.47 -10.95
C LEU A 94 -18.77 1.04 -11.95
N GLN A 95 -19.21 0.23 -12.92
CA GLN A 95 -20.25 0.63 -13.88
C GLN A 95 -21.55 0.96 -13.16
N LEU A 96 -21.95 0.14 -12.18
CA LEU A 96 -23.15 0.35 -11.38
C LEU A 96 -23.07 1.65 -10.57
N LYS A 97 -21.88 1.96 -10.01
CA LYS A 97 -21.64 3.23 -9.32
C LYS A 97 -21.75 4.42 -10.29
N ARG A 98 -21.12 4.36 -11.46
CA ARG A 98 -21.20 5.41 -12.49
C ARG A 98 -22.64 5.63 -12.97
N ALA A 99 -23.41 4.56 -13.16
CA ALA A 99 -24.81 4.66 -13.53
C ALA A 99 -25.64 5.38 -12.46
N ARG A 100 -25.40 5.08 -11.17
CA ARG A 100 -26.04 5.79 -10.05
C ARG A 100 -25.67 7.27 -9.99
N GLU A 101 -24.41 7.61 -10.28
CA GLU A 101 -23.96 9.01 -10.34
C GLU A 101 -24.65 9.77 -11.47
N ARG A 102 -24.69 9.20 -12.69
CA ARG A 102 -25.41 9.80 -13.83
C ARG A 102 -26.89 10.04 -13.53
N ALA A 103 -27.58 9.05 -12.95
CA ALA A 103 -29.00 9.20 -12.59
C ALA A 103 -29.23 10.35 -11.58
N ARG A 104 -28.28 10.59 -10.67
CA ARG A 104 -28.34 11.73 -9.74
C ARG A 104 -28.10 13.06 -10.43
N GLU A 105 -27.14 13.12 -11.35
CA GLU A 105 -26.85 14.32 -12.15
C GLU A 105 -28.05 14.67 -13.04
N GLU A 106 -28.62 13.71 -13.75
CA GLU A 106 -29.84 13.89 -14.55
C GLU A 106 -31.01 14.39 -13.69
N GLY A 107 -31.16 13.86 -12.46
CA GLY A 107 -32.17 14.34 -11.52
C GLY A 107 -31.96 15.78 -11.06
N ARG A 108 -30.70 16.25 -10.97
CA ARG A 108 -30.38 17.66 -10.68
C ARG A 108 -30.69 18.55 -11.88
N VAL A 109 -30.24 18.16 -13.07
CA VAL A 109 -30.50 18.89 -14.32
C VAL A 109 -32.00 19.05 -14.54
N LYS A 110 -32.79 17.98 -14.38
CA LYS A 110 -34.26 18.06 -14.50
C LYS A 110 -34.88 19.05 -13.50
N LYS A 111 -34.42 19.07 -12.25
CA LYS A 111 -34.90 20.02 -11.24
C LYS A 111 -34.50 21.46 -11.57
N GLU A 112 -33.30 21.66 -12.12
CA GLU A 112 -32.82 22.98 -12.52
C GLU A 112 -33.59 23.52 -13.74
N VAL A 113 -33.81 22.67 -14.74
CA VAL A 113 -34.66 22.99 -15.90
C VAL A 113 -36.07 23.34 -15.43
N GLN A 114 -36.69 22.52 -14.57
CA GLN A 114 -38.02 22.81 -14.03
C GLN A 114 -38.07 24.17 -13.33
N ARG A 115 -37.08 24.51 -12.49
CA ARG A 115 -37.00 25.84 -11.84
C ARG A 115 -36.89 26.97 -12.85
N GLN A 116 -36.11 26.81 -13.92
CA GLN A 116 -35.98 27.83 -14.96
C GLN A 116 -37.29 28.01 -15.73
N THR A 117 -38.00 26.92 -16.04
CA THR A 117 -39.33 26.98 -16.69
C THR A 117 -40.37 27.61 -15.77
N ASP A 118 -40.39 27.24 -14.49
CA ASP A 118 -41.34 27.78 -13.50
C ASP A 118 -41.11 29.29 -13.22
N MET A 119 -39.89 29.79 -13.41
CA MET A 119 -39.59 31.24 -13.30
C MET A 119 -39.92 32.03 -14.58
N GLY A 120 -40.27 31.37 -15.68
CA GLY A 120 -40.45 31.98 -17.00
C GLY A 120 -41.85 32.53 -17.33
N ASP A 121 -42.89 32.18 -16.56
CA ASP A 121 -44.29 32.53 -16.89
C ASP A 121 -44.95 33.46 -15.85
N HIS A 122 -44.18 34.36 -15.24
CA HIS A 122 -44.71 35.45 -14.42
C HIS A 122 -44.29 36.82 -14.93
N ASP A 123 -44.41 37.05 -16.23
CA ASP A 123 -44.72 38.39 -16.76
C ASP A 123 -46.23 38.63 -16.52
N LEU A 124 -46.60 38.80 -15.24
CA LEU A 124 -47.88 39.40 -14.88
C LEU A 124 -47.77 40.88 -15.22
N THR A 125 -48.10 41.23 -16.46
CA THR A 125 -48.60 42.56 -16.80
C THR A 125 -49.79 42.86 -15.88
N VAL A 126 -49.51 43.51 -14.75
CA VAL A 126 -50.54 44.08 -13.90
C VAL A 126 -50.92 45.41 -14.53
N ASP A 127 -51.91 45.38 -15.42
CA ASP A 127 -52.63 46.59 -15.80
C ASP A 127 -53.35 47.09 -14.55
N TYR A 128 -52.78 48.12 -13.92
CA TYR A 128 -53.47 48.88 -12.88
C TYR A 128 -54.63 49.64 -13.53
N VAL A 129 -55.86 49.22 -13.22
CA VAL A 129 -57.10 50.00 -13.42
C VAL A 129 -57.42 50.75 -12.14
#